data_AF-A0A183FEZ6-F1
#
_entry.id   AF-A0A183FEZ6-F1
#
_cell.length_a   1.000
_cell.length_b   1.000
_cell.length_c   1.000
_cell.angle_alpha   90.00
_cell.angle_beta   90.00
_cell.angle_gamma   90.00
#
_symmetry.space_group_name_H-M   'P 1'
#
loop_
_entity.id
_entity.type
_entity.pdbx_description
1 polymer ?
#
loop_
_entity_poly.entity_id
_entity_poly.type
_entity_poly.pdbx_seq_one_letter_code
_entity_poly.pdbx_strand_id
1 'polypeptide(L)' 'MDRGQCGLFSVAPYLECASQGKDNTECCRYKGVTTKTGPQCEQFCRPTHGLSSLGLQHIVCGNAIGDMLQCHHAGIRR' A
#
# COMPACT_ATOMS: atom_id res chain seq x y z
N MET A 1 18.76 17.37 0.07
CA MET A 1 18.56 16.05 -0.56
C MET A 1 18.11 15.09 0.54
N ASP A 2 16.83 14.73 0.52
CA ASP A 2 16.27 13.75 1.46
C ASP A 2 16.92 12.39 1.21
N ARG A 3 17.31 11.67 2.27
CA ARG A 3 18.14 10.45 2.21
C ARG A 3 17.41 9.20 1.68
N GLY A 4 16.47 9.35 0.74
CA GLY A 4 15.72 8.23 0.15
C GLY A 4 14.89 7.43 1.16
N GLN A 5 14.70 7.96 2.38
CA GLN A 5 13.89 7.33 3.43
C GLN A 5 12.50 7.95 3.37
N CYS A 6 11.62 7.39 2.54
CA CYS A 6 10.21 7.72 2.62
C CYS A 6 9.70 7.20 3.97
N GLY A 7 9.30 8.11 4.87
CA GLY A 7 8.68 7.72 6.14
C GLY A 7 7.37 6.96 5.90
N LEU A 8 6.86 6.22 6.89
CA LEU A 8 5.59 5.50 6.77
C LEU A 8 4.44 6.42 6.31
N PHE A 9 4.43 7.68 6.75
CA PHE A 9 3.47 8.69 6.31
C PHE A 9 3.61 9.08 4.84
N SER A 10 4.80 8.95 4.26
CA SER A 10 5.04 9.15 2.83
C SER A 10 4.52 7.98 2.00
N VAL A 11 4.40 6.76 2.57
CA VAL A 11 3.94 5.57 1.85
C VAL A 11 2.50 5.72 1.36
N ALA A 12 1.65 6.37 2.14
CA ALA A 12 0.24 6.57 1.79
C ALA A 12 0.04 7.29 0.43
N PRO A 13 0.56 8.51 0.22
CA PRO A 13 0.40 9.20 -1.06
C PRO A 13 1.09 8.47 -2.23
N TYR A 14 2.16 7.71 -1.99
CA TYR A 14 2.76 6.88 -3.05
C TYR A 14 1.83 5.76 -3.51
N LEU A 15 1.23 5.03 -2.56
CA LEU A 15 0.29 3.96 -2.87
C LEU A 15 -0.98 4.51 -3.53
N GLU A 16 -1.48 5.65 -3.06
CA GLU A 16 -2.60 6.35 -3.70
C GLU A 16 -2.30 6.70 -5.16
N CYS A 17 -1.16 7.34 -5.43
CA CYS A 17 -0.72 7.64 -6.79
C CYS A 17 -0.57 6.37 -7.65
N ALA A 18 0.11 5.35 -7.13
CA ALA A 18 0.33 4.10 -7.84
C ALA A 18 -0.98 3.37 -8.16
N SER A 19 -1.98 3.46 -7.29
CA SER A 19 -3.28 2.81 -7.47
C SER A 19 -4.11 3.39 -8.62
N GLN A 20 -3.87 4.65 -9.00
CA GLN A 20 -4.71 5.42 -9.94
C GLN A 20 -6.20 5.39 -9.58
N GLY A 21 -6.52 5.34 -8.27
CA GLY A 21 -7.90 5.25 -7.78
C GLY A 21 -8.56 3.89 -8.00
N LYS A 22 -7.80 2.84 -8.33
CA LYS A 22 -8.32 1.48 -8.51
C LYS A 22 -8.32 0.69 -7.20
N ASP A 23 -9.34 -0.13 -7.02
CA ASP A 23 -9.37 -1.16 -5.98
C ASP A 23 -8.50 -2.35 -6.40
N ASN A 24 -7.40 -2.62 -5.68
CA ASN A 24 -6.49 -3.73 -5.93
C ASN A 24 -6.61 -4.83 -4.85
N THR A 25 -7.71 -4.85 -4.10
CA THR A 25 -7.94 -5.80 -3.01
C THR A 25 -7.83 -7.25 -3.47
N GLU A 26 -8.37 -7.58 -4.64
CA GLU A 26 -8.32 -8.95 -5.19
C GLU A 26 -6.88 -9.41 -5.44
N CYS A 27 -6.04 -8.56 -6.05
CA CYS A 27 -4.62 -8.85 -6.23
C CYS A 27 -3.89 -9.04 -4.90
N CYS A 28 -4.16 -8.16 -3.91
CA CYS A 28 -3.57 -8.30 -2.58
C CYS A 28 -4.00 -9.58 -1.86
N ARG A 29 -5.26 -10.01 -2.01
CA ARG A 29 -5.74 -11.29 -1.47
C ARG A 29 -5.02 -12.46 -2.13
N TYR A 30 -4.88 -12.44 -3.45
CA TYR A 30 -4.11 -13.43 -4.19
C TYR A 30 -2.64 -13.50 -3.74
N LYS A 31 -2.03 -12.35 -3.45
CA LYS A 31 -0.65 -12.24 -2.92
C LYS A 31 -0.53 -12.57 -1.41
N GLY A 32 -1.66 -12.76 -0.72
CA GLY A 32 -1.72 -13.08 0.71
C GLY A 32 -1.28 -11.93 1.63
N VAL A 33 -1.48 -10.67 1.23
CA VAL A 33 -1.06 -9.50 2.00
C VAL A 33 -1.62 -9.54 3.43
N THR A 34 -2.94 -9.69 3.57
CA THR A 34 -3.59 -9.73 4.90
C THR A 34 -3.21 -10.95 5.72
N THR A 35 -2.93 -12.09 5.07
CA THR A 35 -2.42 -13.30 5.74
C THR A 35 -1.02 -13.08 6.31
N LYS A 36 -0.17 -12.29 5.66
CA LYS A 36 1.21 -12.01 6.09
C LYS A 36 1.31 -10.90 7.14
N THR A 37 0.48 -9.86 7.04
CA THR A 37 0.67 -8.62 7.82
C THR A 37 -0.53 -8.23 8.67
N GLY A 38 -1.66 -8.93 8.54
CA GLY A 38 -2.90 -8.66 9.25
C GLY A 38 -3.90 -7.81 8.45
N PRO A 39 -5.18 -7.81 8.87
CA PRO A 39 -6.29 -7.17 8.14
C PRO A 39 -6.17 -5.64 8.07
N GLN A 40 -5.49 -5.00 9.02
CA GLN A 40 -5.25 -3.56 9.01
C GLN A 40 -4.44 -3.09 7.80
N CYS A 41 -3.76 -3.99 7.10
CA CYS A 41 -3.00 -3.67 5.90
C CYS A 41 -3.82 -3.74 4.60
N GLU A 42 -5.05 -4.27 4.63
CA GLU A 42 -5.91 -4.35 3.43
C GLU A 42 -6.27 -2.94 2.90
N GLN A 43 -6.32 -1.93 3.77
CA GLN A 43 -6.60 -0.54 3.37
C GLN A 43 -5.58 0.00 2.36
N PHE A 44 -4.34 -0.50 2.39
CA PHE A 44 -3.30 -0.11 1.44
C PHE A 44 -3.52 -0.65 0.04
N CYS A 45 -4.35 -1.68 -0.13
CA CYS A 45 -4.70 -2.27 -1.42
C CYS A 45 -5.80 -1.49 -2.16
N ARG A 46 -6.55 -0.68 -1.43
CA ARG A 46 -7.61 0.20 -1.93
C ARG A 46 -7.47 1.59 -1.31
N PRO A 47 -6.40 2.34 -1.62
CA PRO A 47 -6.22 3.67 -1.08
C PRO A 47 -7.26 4.60 -1.72
N THR A 48 -8.44 4.68 -1.11
CA THR A 48 -9.53 5.59 -1.50
C THR A 48 -9.57 6.75 -0.54
N HIS A 49 -9.47 7.99 -1.06
CA HIS A 49 -9.72 9.24 -0.34
C HIS A 49 -9.06 9.29 1.04
N GLY A 50 -7.73 9.35 1.04
CA GLY A 50 -6.91 9.48 2.25
C GLY A 50 -6.86 8.17 3.03
N LEU A 51 -5.74 7.47 2.92
CA LEU A 51 -5.39 6.47 3.91
C LEU A 51 -5.51 7.11 5.30
N SER A 52 -6.37 6.55 6.13
CA SER A 52 -6.60 7.00 7.52
C SER A 52 -5.26 7.23 8.21
N SER A 53 -5.21 8.17 9.16
CA SER A 53 -3.98 8.49 9.92
C SER A 53 -3.19 7.23 10.28
N LEU A 54 -2.02 7.08 9.64
CA LEU A 54 -1.21 5.88 9.78
C LEU A 54 -0.60 5.82 11.19
N GLY A 55 -1.10 4.93 12.03
CA GLY A 55 -0.51 4.63 13.34
C GLY A 55 0.52 3.50 13.33
N LEU A 56 1.11 3.22 14.50
CA LEU A 56 2.10 2.15 14.72
C LEU A 56 1.62 0.77 14.24
N GLN A 57 0.31 0.52 14.26
CA GLN A 57 -0.28 -0.74 13.79
C GLN A 57 -0.03 -1.03 12.31
N HIS A 58 0.36 0.00 11.52
CA HIS A 58 0.62 -0.12 10.09
C HIS A 58 2.11 -0.35 9.76
N ILE A 59 3.02 -0.29 10.74
CA ILE A 59 4.45 -0.54 10.50
C ILE A 59 4.66 -1.94 9.90
N VAL A 60 3.93 -2.94 10.40
CA VAL A 60 4.00 -4.32 9.91
C VAL A 60 3.59 -4.47 8.44
N CYS A 61 2.76 -3.56 7.91
CA CYS A 61 2.34 -3.57 6.52
C CYS A 61 3.52 -3.35 5.56
N GLY A 62 4.59 -2.70 6.03
CA GLY A 62 5.84 -2.54 5.28
C GLY A 62 6.46 -3.88 4.85
N ASN A 63 6.21 -4.97 5.59
CA ASN A 63 6.72 -6.30 5.23
C ASN A 63 6.11 -6.86 3.93
N ALA A 64 4.96 -6.33 3.48
CA ALA A 64 4.29 -6.72 2.25
C ALA A 64 4.22 -5.57 1.22
N ILE A 65 5.00 -4.50 1.39
CA ILE A 65 4.94 -3.33 0.52
C ILE A 65 5.29 -3.64 -0.94
N GLY A 66 6.21 -4.59 -1.17
CA GLY A 66 6.55 -5.06 -2.51
C GLY A 66 5.36 -5.73 -3.22
N ASP A 67 4.60 -6.56 -2.50
CA ASP A 67 3.39 -7.21 -3.01
C ASP A 67 2.31 -6.17 -3.32
N MET A 68 2.09 -5.20 -2.43
CA MET A 68 1.14 -4.09 -2.64
C MET A 68 1.51 -3.26 -3.87
N LEU A 69 2.78 -2.86 -3.99
CA LEU A 69 3.28 -2.08 -5.12
C LEU A 69 3.15 -2.83 -6.45
N GLN A 70 3.40 -4.14 -6.47
CA GLN A 70 3.16 -4.96 -7.66
C GLN A 70 1.69 -4.91 -8.11
N CYS A 71 0.77 -4.97 -7.16
CA CYS A 71 -0.66 -4.86 -7.46
C CYS A 71 -1.03 -3.47 -8.01
N HIS A 72 -0.46 -2.39 -7.48
CA HIS A 72 -0.71 -1.04 -7.97
C HIS A 72 -0.05 -0.74 -9.32
N HIS A 73 1.17 -1.23 -9.56
CA HIS A 73 1.90 -0.99 -10.80
C HIS A 73 1.23 -1.59 -12.04
N ALA A 74 0.31 -2.55 -11.90
CA ALA A 74 -0.52 -3.01 -13.01
C ALA A 74 -1.38 -1.88 -13.64
N GLY A 75 -1.58 -0.77 -12.93
CA GLY A 75 -2.21 0.44 -13.45
C GLY A 75 -1.27 1.38 -14.20
N ILE A 76 0.03 1.39 -13.88
CA ILE A 76 1.01 2.37 -14.40
C ILE A 76 1.47 1.95 -15.80
N ARG A 77 0.81 2.47 -16.85
CA ARG A 77 1.32 2.40 -18.22
C ARG A 77 2.40 3.47 -18.40
N ARG A 78 3.55 3.07 -18.95
CA ARG A 78 4.69 3.93 -19.28
C ARG A 78 4.36 4.89 -20.43
#